data_AF-A4GIE1-F1
#
_entry.id   AF-A4GIE1-F1
#
_cell.length_a   1.000
_cell.length_b   1.000
_cell.length_c   1.000
_cell.angle_alpha   90.00
_cell.angle_beta   90.00
_cell.angle_gamma   90.00
#
_symmetry.space_group_name_H-M   'P 1'
#
loop_
_entity.id
_entity.type
_entity.pdbx_description
1 polymer ?
#
loop_
_entity_poly.entity_id
_entity_poly.type
_entity_poly.pdbx_seq_one_letter_code
_entity_poly.pdbx_strand_id
1 'polypeptide(L)'
;MAVIVAAILMIGPAFSEGRIYEGSEEKAHCSLWDNLRLKWPQTILGREKAKCRRKAKPPTQVTNICRLRRQYIDPETGSRMCVYMRQGRDLEDTSVSMSPSLQCQRTYTCRSDD
;
A
#
# COMPACT_ATOMS: atom_id res chain seq x y z
N MET A 1 48.97 18.16 1.86
CA MET A 1 48.61 17.01 2.73
C MET A 1 47.18 17.10 3.27
N ALA A 2 46.77 18.21 3.92
CA ALA A 2 45.42 18.33 4.51
C ALA A 2 44.24 18.17 3.52
N VAL A 3 44.39 18.67 2.28
CA VAL A 3 43.33 18.63 1.26
C VAL A 3 43.07 17.20 0.75
N ILE A 4 44.11 16.37 0.70
CA ILE A 4 44.01 14.97 0.23
C ILE A 4 43.30 14.10 1.27
N VAL A 5 43.54 14.37 2.57
CA VAL A 5 42.88 13.64 3.67
C VAL A 5 41.38 13.94 3.73
N ALA A 6 40.96 15.18 3.45
CA ALA A 6 39.55 15.55 3.42
C ALA A 6 38.76 14.88 2.28
N ALA A 7 39.41 14.60 1.14
CA ALA A 7 38.76 13.93 0.00
C ALA A 7 38.49 12.44 0.25
N ILE A 8 39.35 11.76 1.01
CA ILE A 8 39.22 10.33 1.31
C ILE A 8 38.05 10.05 2.28
N LEU A 9 37.72 11.01 3.15
CA LEU A 9 36.61 10.91 4.10
C LEU A 9 35.22 10.94 3.45
N MET A 10 35.10 11.29 2.16
CA MET A 10 33.82 11.45 1.45
C MET A 10 33.43 10.22 0.60
N ILE A 11 34.19 9.12 0.66
CA ILE A 11 33.98 7.92 -0.19
C ILE A 11 33.09 6.86 0.52
N GLY A 12 32.54 7.17 1.69
CA GLY A 12 31.65 6.26 2.41
C GLY A 12 30.29 6.05 1.70
N PRO A 13 29.70 4.84 1.76
CA PRO A 13 28.36 4.61 1.21
C PRO A 13 27.33 5.46 1.95
N ALA A 14 26.68 6.37 1.23
CA ALA A 14 25.54 7.13 1.74
C ALA A 14 24.29 6.23 1.69
N PHE A 15 23.96 5.61 2.81
CA PHE A 15 22.71 4.86 2.96
C PHE A 15 21.55 5.83 3.13
N SER A 16 20.82 6.07 2.05
CA SER A 16 19.50 6.71 2.07
C SER A 16 18.46 5.64 2.40
N GLU A 17 18.25 5.35 3.69
CA GLU A 17 17.12 4.53 4.11
C GLU A 17 15.85 5.36 3.97
N GLY A 18 15.07 5.09 2.92
CA GLY A 18 13.74 5.69 2.76
C GLY A 18 12.83 5.17 3.88
N ARG A 19 12.72 5.91 4.98
CA ARG A 19 11.79 5.56 6.06
C ARG A 19 10.36 5.62 5.54
N ILE A 20 9.72 4.47 5.49
CA ILE A 20 8.28 4.37 5.23
C ILE A 20 7.59 4.65 6.56
N TYR A 21 6.88 5.78 6.66
CA TYR A 21 6.11 6.11 7.85
C TYR A 21 4.90 5.19 7.92
N GLU A 22 4.89 4.27 8.87
CA GLU A 22 3.73 3.46 9.16
C GLU A 22 2.66 4.31 9.87
N GLY A 23 1.48 4.41 9.27
CA GLY A 23 0.39 5.22 9.80
C GLY A 23 -0.27 4.53 10.99
N SER A 24 -0.07 5.06 12.20
CA SER A 24 -0.81 4.63 13.40
C SER A 24 -2.24 5.18 13.40
N GLU A 25 -3.22 4.33 13.75
CA GLU A 25 -4.63 4.71 13.86
C GLU A 25 -4.88 5.81 14.92
N GLU A 26 -4.03 5.89 15.94
CA GLU A 26 -4.11 6.94 16.97
C GLU A 26 -3.78 8.32 16.42
N LYS A 27 -2.86 8.38 15.45
CA LYS A 27 -2.38 9.63 14.82
C LYS A 27 -3.13 9.97 13.53
N ALA A 28 -4.08 9.13 13.12
CA ALA A 28 -4.87 9.36 11.92
C ALA A 28 -5.77 10.59 12.08
N HIS A 29 -5.75 11.48 11.08
CA HIS A 29 -6.67 12.62 11.04
C HIS A 29 -8.12 12.14 10.88
N CYS A 30 -9.08 12.93 11.36
CA CYS A 30 -10.49 12.62 11.20
C CYS A 30 -10.95 12.93 9.76
N SER A 31 -11.59 11.97 9.10
CA SER A 31 -12.14 12.14 7.75
C SER A 31 -13.60 12.60 7.78
N LEU A 32 -14.36 12.18 8.80
CA LEU A 32 -15.75 12.56 9.00
C LEU A 32 -15.97 13.01 10.44
N TRP A 33 -16.28 14.29 10.59
CA TRP A 33 -16.68 14.89 11.85
C TRP A 33 -18.19 14.71 12.06
N ASP A 34 -18.61 14.59 13.31
CA ASP A 34 -20.03 14.59 13.63
C ASP A 34 -20.61 16.00 13.43
N ASN A 35 -21.58 16.10 12.52
CA ASN A 35 -22.26 17.34 12.18
C ASN A 35 -23.62 17.47 12.88
N LEU A 36 -23.91 16.65 13.91
CA LEU A 36 -25.13 16.80 14.69
C LEU A 36 -25.18 18.22 15.27
N ARG A 37 -25.94 19.09 14.58
CA ARG A 37 -26.44 20.33 15.15
C ARG A 37 -27.34 19.89 16.31
N LEU A 38 -26.86 20.06 17.54
CA LEU A 38 -27.71 20.01 18.72
C LEU A 38 -28.95 20.87 18.38
N LYS A 39 -30.14 20.27 18.53
CA LYS A 39 -31.43 20.84 18.14
C LYS A 39 -31.46 22.35 18.40
N TRP A 40 -32.04 23.09 17.46
CA TRP A 40 -32.27 24.52 17.64
C TRP A 40 -33.12 24.73 18.92
N PRO A 41 -32.76 25.69 19.80
CA PRO A 41 -31.68 26.67 19.69
C PRO A 41 -30.31 26.07 20.02
N GLN A 42 -29.28 26.44 19.24
CA GLN A 42 -27.90 25.99 19.47
C GLN A 42 -27.32 26.65 20.74
N THR A 43 -27.28 25.92 21.84
CA THR A 43 -26.81 26.43 23.14
C THR A 43 -25.29 26.42 23.33
N ILE A 44 -24.53 25.81 22.40
CA ILE A 44 -23.08 25.57 22.55
C ILE A 44 -22.36 25.61 21.19
N LEU A 45 -22.44 26.73 20.49
CA LEU A 45 -21.48 27.00 19.41
C LEU A 45 -20.09 27.22 20.03
N GLY A 46 -19.18 26.26 19.83
CA GLY A 46 -17.75 26.43 20.14
C GLY A 46 -17.29 26.10 21.56
N ARG A 47 -18.17 25.63 22.46
CA ARG A 47 -17.78 25.23 23.82
C ARG A 47 -17.25 23.79 23.88
N GLU A 48 -17.78 22.90 23.06
CA GLU A 48 -17.41 21.50 23.02
C GLU A 48 -16.61 21.17 21.76
N LYS A 49 -15.56 20.35 21.90
CA LYS A 49 -14.79 19.87 20.76
C LYS A 49 -15.66 18.92 19.93
N ALA A 50 -15.66 19.11 18.61
CA ALA A 50 -16.37 18.23 17.70
C ALA A 50 -15.89 16.78 17.87
N LYS A 51 -16.84 15.85 17.99
CA LYS A 51 -16.52 14.41 18.10
C LYS A 51 -16.17 13.87 16.72
N CYS A 52 -15.05 13.14 16.63
CA CYS A 52 -14.68 12.45 15.39
C CYS A 52 -15.56 11.21 15.22
N ARG A 53 -16.24 11.09 14.09
CA ARG A 53 -17.09 9.93 13.77
C ARG A 53 -16.34 8.85 13.00
N ARG A 54 -15.42 9.24 12.11
CA ARG A 54 -14.62 8.31 11.31
C ARG A 54 -13.20 8.84 11.10
N LYS A 55 -12.21 8.08 11.59
CA LYS A 55 -10.79 8.33 11.29
C LYS A 55 -10.43 7.94 9.86
N ALA A 56 -9.45 8.62 9.29
CA ALA A 56 -8.93 8.30 7.97
C ALA A 56 -8.20 6.95 7.99
N LYS A 57 -8.36 6.16 6.92
CA LYS A 57 -7.57 4.93 6.75
C LYS A 57 -6.16 5.29 6.27
N PRO A 58 -5.12 4.57 6.72
CA PRO A 58 -3.77 4.81 6.26
C PRO A 58 -3.66 4.46 4.75
N PRO A 59 -2.92 5.26 3.97
CA PRO A 59 -2.77 5.06 2.52
C PRO A 59 -1.97 3.79 2.17
N THR A 60 -1.29 3.18 3.14
CA THR A 60 -0.54 1.91 2.97
C THR A 60 -1.45 0.70 2.85
N GLN A 61 -2.74 0.81 3.20
CA GLN A 61 -3.73 -0.27 3.00
C GLN A 61 -4.28 -0.33 1.56
N VAL A 62 -3.71 0.44 0.62
CA VAL A 62 -4.12 0.35 -0.80
C VAL A 62 -3.79 -1.04 -1.31
N THR A 63 -4.81 -1.72 -1.84
CA THR A 63 -4.75 -3.07 -2.40
C THR A 63 -3.56 -3.24 -3.35
N ASN A 64 -2.71 -4.24 -3.10
CA ASN A 64 -1.66 -4.62 -4.02
C ASN A 64 -2.27 -5.14 -5.32
N ILE A 65 -2.17 -4.37 -6.40
CA ILE A 65 -2.72 -4.77 -7.70
C ILE A 65 -1.65 -5.51 -8.49
N CYS A 66 -1.95 -6.73 -8.87
CA CYS A 66 -1.09 -7.56 -9.72
C CYS A 66 -1.52 -7.52 -11.17
N ARG A 67 -0.53 -7.50 -12.08
CA ARG A 67 -0.75 -7.42 -13.53
C ARG A 67 -0.27 -8.68 -14.22
N LEU A 68 -1.04 -9.17 -15.18
CA LEU A 68 -0.70 -10.38 -15.92
C LEU A 68 0.59 -10.15 -16.72
N ARG A 69 1.58 -11.03 -16.53
CA ARG A 69 2.86 -11.00 -17.23
C ARG A 69 2.91 -12.06 -18.33
N ARG A 70 2.58 -13.31 -17.99
CA ARG A 70 2.60 -14.45 -18.92
C ARG A 70 1.46 -15.42 -18.60
N GLN A 71 0.99 -16.10 -19.64
CA GLN A 71 0.05 -17.21 -19.54
C GLN A 71 0.61 -18.41 -20.28
N TYR A 72 0.49 -19.60 -19.70
CA TYR A 72 0.84 -20.85 -20.36
C TYR A 72 -0.10 -21.97 -19.92
N ILE A 73 -0.15 -23.05 -20.69
CA ILE A 73 -0.87 -24.27 -20.31
C ILE A 73 0.18 -25.23 -19.79
N ASP A 74 -0.01 -25.71 -18.58
CA ASP A 74 0.90 -26.68 -17.98
C ASP A 74 0.66 -28.05 -18.63
N PRO A 75 1.70 -28.70 -19.19
CA PRO A 75 1.55 -29.97 -19.88
C PRO A 75 1.23 -31.15 -18.96
N GLU A 76 1.54 -31.07 -17.67
CA GLU A 76 1.30 -32.15 -16.71
C GLU A 76 -0.12 -32.10 -16.14
N THR A 77 -0.61 -30.90 -15.82
CA THR A 77 -1.94 -30.73 -15.21
C THR A 77 -3.02 -30.34 -16.21
N GLY A 78 -2.66 -29.94 -17.43
CA GLY A 78 -3.58 -29.39 -18.43
C GLY A 78 -4.23 -28.07 -18.00
N SER A 79 -3.81 -27.51 -16.86
CA SER A 79 -4.36 -26.30 -16.28
C SER A 79 -3.74 -25.06 -16.90
N ARG A 80 -4.50 -23.96 -16.96
CA ARG A 80 -3.97 -22.68 -17.45
C ARG A 80 -3.29 -21.97 -16.28
N MET A 81 -1.99 -21.74 -16.41
CA MET A 81 -1.18 -21.02 -15.44
C MET A 81 -1.11 -19.55 -15.81
N CYS A 82 -1.57 -18.70 -14.90
CA CYS A 82 -1.52 -17.25 -15.03
C CYS A 82 -0.43 -16.71 -14.09
N VAL A 83 0.62 -16.10 -14.64
CA VAL A 83 1.72 -15.53 -13.86
C VAL A 83 1.59 -14.02 -13.84
N TYR A 84 1.56 -13.47 -12.64
CA TYR A 84 1.32 -12.07 -12.38
C TYR A 84 2.49 -11.41 -11.69
N MET A 85 2.78 -10.18 -12.11
CA MET A 85 3.80 -9.32 -11.50
C MET A 85 3.15 -8.46 -10.42
N ARG A 86 3.77 -8.45 -9.23
CA ARG A 86 3.38 -7.60 -8.10
C ARG A 86 3.89 -6.18 -8.30
N GLN A 87 3.16 -5.19 -7.79
CA GLN A 87 3.63 -3.80 -7.78
C GLN A 87 4.63 -3.60 -6.63
N GLY A 88 5.88 -3.24 -6.97
CA GLY A 88 6.95 -3.00 -6.02
C GLY A 88 8.33 -3.29 -6.63
N ARG A 89 9.39 -2.96 -5.90
CA ARG A 89 10.77 -3.29 -6.29
C ARG A 89 11.14 -4.65 -5.69
N ASP A 90 11.79 -5.51 -6.48
CA ASP A 90 12.32 -6.81 -6.05
C ASP A 90 11.27 -7.78 -5.46
N LEU A 91 10.02 -7.71 -5.94
CA LEU A 91 8.97 -8.66 -5.57
C LEU A 91 8.90 -9.82 -6.57
N GLU A 92 8.70 -11.03 -6.06
CA GLU A 92 8.55 -12.24 -6.87
C GLU A 92 7.20 -12.29 -7.61
N ASP A 93 7.21 -12.97 -8.76
CA ASP A 93 6.01 -13.20 -9.57
C ASP A 93 5.11 -14.24 -8.88
N THR A 94 3.80 -13.99 -8.87
CA THR A 94 2.80 -14.92 -8.29
C THR A 94 2.11 -15.71 -9.39
N SER A 95 2.08 -17.04 -9.26
CA SER A 95 1.39 -17.93 -10.20
C SER A 95 0.06 -18.43 -9.64
N VAL A 96 -0.99 -18.36 -10.45
CA VAL A 96 -2.32 -18.89 -10.10
C VAL A 96 -2.74 -19.91 -11.16
N SER A 97 -3.18 -21.09 -10.72
CA SER A 97 -3.76 -22.11 -11.60
C SER A 97 -5.24 -21.83 -11.84
N MET A 98 -5.67 -21.92 -13.10
CA MET A 98 -7.05 -21.73 -13.52
C MET A 98 -7.49 -22.89 -14.41
N SER A 99 -8.81 -23.14 -14.42
CA SER A 99 -9.41 -24.11 -15.32
C SER A 99 -9.14 -23.73 -16.80
N PRO A 100 -8.98 -24.70 -17.70
CA PRO A 100 -8.58 -24.44 -19.10
C PRO A 100 -9.58 -23.57 -19.88
N SER A 101 -10.85 -23.60 -19.48
CA SER A 101 -11.95 -22.85 -20.10
C SER A 101 -11.98 -21.36 -19.73
N LEU A 102 -11.33 -20.95 -18.64
CA LEU A 102 -11.33 -19.56 -18.19
C LEU A 102 -10.09 -18.81 -18.68
N GLN A 103 -10.28 -17.55 -19.10
CA GLN A 103 -9.17 -16.64 -19.44
C GLN A 103 -8.59 -16.00 -18.19
N CYS A 104 -7.26 -15.80 -18.18
CA CYS A 104 -6.58 -15.05 -17.13
C CYS A 104 -7.10 -13.61 -17.13
N GLN A 105 -7.43 -13.09 -15.95
CA GLN A 105 -7.77 -11.67 -15.81
C GLN A 105 -6.52 -10.82 -16.05
N ARG A 106 -6.67 -9.62 -16.63
CA ARG A 106 -5.52 -8.71 -16.85
C ARG A 106 -4.93 -8.19 -15.55
N THR A 107 -5.78 -7.96 -14.55
CA THR A 107 -5.43 -7.39 -13.25
C THR A 107 -6.28 -7.99 -12.15
N TYR A 108 -5.68 -8.29 -11.00
CA TYR A 108 -6.42 -8.69 -9.80
C TYR A 108 -5.74 -8.14 -8.54
N THR A 109 -6.46 -8.13 -7.42
CA THR A 109 -5.91 -7.78 -6.11
C THR A 109 -5.14 -8.98 -5.57
N CYS A 110 -3.82 -8.87 -5.53
CA CYS A 110 -2.97 -9.88 -4.91
C CYS A 110 -3.19 -9.94 -3.41
N ARG A 111 -3.00 -11.13 -2.85
CA ARG A 111 -2.86 -11.31 -1.42
C ARG A 111 -1.54 -10.66 -1.00
N SER A 112 -1.58 -9.78 0.00
CA SER A 112 -0.38 -9.35 0.70
C SER A 112 0.12 -10.53 1.52
N ASP A 113 1.40 -10.86 1.43
CA ASP A 113 2.00 -11.81 2.37
C ASP A 113 2.18 -11.04 3.68
N ASP A 114 1.53 -11.51 4.74
CA ASP A 114 1.65 -10.99 6.11
C ASP A 114 2.97 -11.44 6.74
#